data_AF-A0A1F2U4S7-F1
#
_entry.id   AF-A0A1F2U4S7-F1
#
_cell.length_a   1.000
_cell.length_b   1.000
_cell.length_c   1.000
_cell.angle_alpha   90.00
_cell.angle_beta   90.00
_cell.angle_gamma   90.00
#
_symmetry.space_group_name_H-M   'P 1'
#
loop_
_entity.id
_entity.type
_entity.pdbx_description
1 polymer ?
#
loop_
_entity_poly.entity_id
_entity_poly.type
_entity_poly.pdbx_seq_one_letter_code
_entity_poly.pdbx_strand_id
1 'polypeptide(L)'
;MPDPTHLGYALWLFTVLLVGRVLGQVVVVLRAPRWLPPMEQWQSGLLPYPVLLAAQAVVLTLMIWISIDFSRGVGFWVAPHPRLGLAAVWWSYVYAGAMVVRYVVRMARRPDQRWLGGTIPIIFHTVVAAFQWTFGMYHVTGR
;
A
#
# COMPACT_ATOMS: atom_id res chain seq x y z
N MET A 1 -18.91 2.17 -18.52
CA MET A 1 -17.80 2.06 -17.56
C MET A 1 -18.22 2.77 -16.27
N PRO A 2 -17.91 2.23 -15.07
CA PRO A 2 -18.10 2.95 -13.82
C PRO A 2 -17.40 4.31 -13.89
N ASP A 3 -18.00 5.36 -13.32
CA ASP A 3 -17.36 6.66 -13.26
C ASP A 3 -16.04 6.55 -12.46
N PRO A 4 -14.88 6.81 -13.11
CA PRO A 4 -13.58 6.65 -12.47
C PRO A 4 -13.38 7.59 -11.28
N THR A 5 -14.10 8.71 -11.23
CA THR A 5 -13.93 9.72 -10.18
C THR A 5 -14.34 9.22 -8.81
N HIS A 6 -15.39 8.37 -8.71
CA HIS A 6 -15.80 7.75 -7.46
C HIS A 6 -14.72 6.82 -6.89
N LEU A 7 -14.04 6.06 -7.74
CA LEU A 7 -12.92 5.21 -7.33
C LEU A 7 -11.68 6.03 -6.95
N GLY A 8 -11.54 7.22 -7.52
CA GLY A 8 -10.49 8.18 -7.18
C GLY A 8 -10.40 8.45 -5.67
N TYR A 9 -11.54 8.57 -4.97
CA TYR A 9 -11.55 8.75 -3.51
C TYR A 9 -10.90 7.60 -2.75
N ALA A 10 -11.19 6.36 -3.14
CA ALA A 10 -10.59 5.17 -2.51
C ALA A 10 -9.08 5.09 -2.80
N LEU A 11 -8.67 5.36 -4.05
CA LEU A 11 -7.27 5.38 -4.45
C LEU A 11 -6.48 6.46 -3.68
N TRP A 12 -7.04 7.65 -3.53
CA TRP A 12 -6.45 8.71 -2.71
C TRP A 12 -6.36 8.35 -1.23
N LEU A 13 -7.42 7.74 -0.66
CA LEU A 13 -7.40 7.29 0.72
C LEU A 13 -6.21 6.36 0.98
N PHE A 14 -6.03 5.33 0.15
CA PHE A 14 -4.90 4.40 0.29
C PHE A 14 -3.55 5.08 0.07
N THR A 15 -3.47 6.02 -0.86
CA THR A 15 -2.25 6.81 -1.13
C THR A 15 -1.87 7.66 0.08
N VAL A 16 -2.82 8.42 0.64
CA VAL A 16 -2.62 9.27 1.83
C VAL A 16 -2.22 8.44 3.04
N LEU A 17 -2.83 7.27 3.24
CA LEU A 17 -2.44 6.33 4.29
C LEU A 17 -0.97 5.91 4.14
N LEU A 18 -0.54 5.56 2.91
CA LEU A 18 0.87 5.20 2.67
C LEU A 18 1.82 6.39 2.85
N VAL A 19 1.43 7.60 2.41
CA VAL A 19 2.19 8.84 2.67
C VAL A 19 2.37 9.04 4.17
N GLY A 20 1.28 8.98 4.95
CA GLY A 20 1.31 9.12 6.40
C GLY A 20 2.25 8.10 7.05
N ARG A 21 2.28 6.85 6.55
CA ARG A 21 3.22 5.82 7.00
C ARG A 21 4.67 6.16 6.70
N VAL A 22 4.98 6.66 5.51
CA VAL A 22 6.35 7.03 5.13
C VAL A 22 6.82 8.25 5.92
N LEU A 23 5.96 9.25 6.10
CA LEU A 23 6.23 10.39 6.97
C LEU A 23 6.46 9.95 8.43
N GLY A 24 5.65 9.03 8.93
CA GLY A 24 5.84 8.42 10.25
C GLY A 24 7.21 7.76 10.41
N GLN A 25 7.68 7.01 9.40
CA GLN A 25 9.05 6.48 9.40
C GLN A 25 10.11 7.56 9.46
N VAL A 26 9.99 8.60 8.63
CA VAL A 26 10.96 9.70 8.61
C VAL A 26 11.01 10.39 9.97
N VAL A 27 9.85 10.65 10.59
CA VAL A 27 9.78 11.21 11.94
C VAL A 27 10.46 10.29 12.97
N VAL A 28 10.22 8.99 12.93
CA VAL A 28 10.82 8.02 13.86
C VAL A 28 12.35 7.97 13.70
N VAL A 29 12.85 7.97 12.47
CA VAL A 29 14.29 7.96 12.19
C VAL A 29 14.97 9.25 12.64
N LEU A 30 14.33 10.41 12.43
CA LEU A 30 14.93 11.71 12.73
C LEU A 30 14.79 12.13 14.20
N ARG A 31 13.71 11.72 14.88
CA ARG A 31 13.33 12.27 16.19
C ARG A 31 13.12 11.21 17.27
N ALA A 32 12.97 9.92 16.91
CA ALA A 32 12.67 8.82 17.82
C ALA A 32 11.68 9.18 18.96
N PRO A 33 10.49 9.74 18.64
CA PRO A 33 9.59 10.23 19.67
C PRO A 33 8.99 9.08 20.48
N ARG A 34 8.86 9.26 21.81
CA ARG A 34 8.37 8.22 22.73
C ARG A 34 6.93 7.75 22.50
N TRP A 35 6.13 8.56 21.80
CA TRP A 35 4.73 8.26 21.50
C TRP A 35 4.54 7.47 20.19
N LEU A 36 5.60 7.31 19.38
CA LEU A 36 5.59 6.40 18.24
C LEU A 36 6.32 5.10 18.56
N PRO A 37 5.92 3.99 17.92
CA PRO A 37 6.70 2.76 17.99
C PRO A 37 8.13 2.95 17.48
N PRO A 38 9.11 2.21 18.03
CA PRO A 38 10.50 2.31 17.59
C PRO A 38 10.69 1.68 16.21
N MET A 39 11.75 2.07 15.49
CA MET A 39 11.93 1.81 14.06
C MET A 39 11.87 0.32 13.68
N GLU A 40 12.26 -0.58 14.58
CA GLU A 40 12.22 -2.04 14.40
C GLU A 40 10.80 -2.55 14.18
N GLN A 41 9.78 -1.77 14.57
CA GLN A 41 8.38 -2.08 14.29
C GLN A 41 7.89 -1.55 12.95
N TRP A 42 8.53 -0.52 12.41
CA TRP A 42 8.13 0.15 11.16
C TRP A 42 8.70 -0.50 9.91
N GLN A 43 9.75 -1.31 10.05
CA GLN A 43 10.37 -2.04 8.95
C GLN A 43 10.57 -3.50 9.30
N SER A 44 10.67 -4.35 8.28
CA SER A 44 10.93 -5.78 8.45
C SER A 44 12.38 -6.10 8.79
N GLY A 45 13.30 -5.15 8.58
CA GLY A 45 14.75 -5.38 8.62
C GLY A 45 15.32 -6.09 7.39
N LEU A 46 14.49 -6.39 6.38
CA LEU A 46 14.92 -7.11 5.17
C LEU A 46 15.84 -6.27 4.26
N LEU A 47 15.59 -4.95 4.23
CA LEU A 47 16.35 -4.00 3.42
C LEU A 47 16.90 -2.88 4.31
N PRO A 48 18.06 -2.29 3.96
CA PRO A 48 18.52 -1.05 4.57
C PRO A 48 17.49 0.07 4.37
N TYR A 49 17.33 0.93 5.37
CA TYR A 49 16.31 1.98 5.36
C TYR A 49 16.35 2.89 4.12
N PRO A 50 17.52 3.36 3.61
CA PRO A 50 17.56 4.18 2.41
C PRO A 50 17.00 3.48 1.17
N VAL A 51 17.26 2.18 1.02
CA VAL A 51 16.74 1.37 -0.08
C VAL A 51 15.23 1.19 0.05
N LEU A 52 14.76 0.93 1.27
CA LEU A 52 13.33 0.86 1.57
C LEU A 52 12.63 2.18 1.24
N LEU A 53 13.19 3.30 1.65
CA LEU A 53 12.63 4.63 1.42
C LEU A 53 12.57 4.96 -0.08
N ALA A 54 13.63 4.62 -0.84
CA ALA A 54 13.64 4.79 -2.29
C ALA A 54 12.53 3.96 -2.97
N ALA A 55 12.37 2.69 -2.59
CA ALA A 55 11.29 1.85 -3.10
C ALA A 55 9.90 2.41 -2.75
N GLN A 56 9.73 2.95 -1.54
CA GLN A 56 8.48 3.59 -1.12
C GLN A 56 8.18 4.86 -1.93
N ALA A 57 9.20 5.66 -2.25
CA ALA A 57 9.04 6.86 -3.07
C ALA A 57 8.59 6.51 -4.50
N VAL A 58 9.14 5.44 -5.09
CA VAL A 58 8.71 4.93 -6.41
C VAL A 58 7.24 4.50 -6.36
N VAL A 59 6.87 3.67 -5.39
CA VAL A 59 5.49 3.20 -5.22
C VAL A 59 4.53 4.37 -5.02
N LEU A 60 4.88 5.33 -4.15
CA LEU A 60 4.06 6.51 -3.89
C LEU A 60 3.89 7.37 -5.14
N THR A 61 4.95 7.59 -5.90
CA THR A 61 4.88 8.38 -7.14
C THR A 61 3.89 7.73 -8.12
N LEU A 62 3.95 6.40 -8.27
CA LEU A 62 3.03 5.66 -9.12
C LEU A 62 1.58 5.74 -8.61
N MET A 63 1.36 5.55 -7.30
CA MET A 63 0.02 5.64 -6.70
C MET A 63 -0.58 7.04 -6.85
N ILE A 64 0.22 8.09 -6.66
CA ILE A 64 -0.20 9.49 -6.86
C ILE A 64 -0.57 9.73 -8.32
N TRP A 65 0.25 9.29 -9.27
CA TRP A 65 -0.04 9.47 -10.69
C TRP A 65 -1.34 8.77 -11.09
N ILE A 66 -1.52 7.51 -10.71
CA ILE A 66 -2.76 6.77 -10.96
C ILE A 66 -3.96 7.51 -10.33
N SER A 67 -3.83 7.98 -9.07
CA SER A 67 -4.91 8.67 -8.38
C SER A 67 -5.28 10.00 -9.07
N ILE A 68 -4.29 10.74 -9.59
CA ILE A 68 -4.51 11.97 -10.36
C ILE A 68 -5.28 11.67 -11.65
N ASP A 69 -4.86 10.67 -12.43
CA ASP A 69 -5.53 10.28 -13.68
C ASP A 69 -7.01 9.92 -13.40
N PHE A 70 -7.27 9.10 -12.37
CA PHE A 70 -8.65 8.73 -11.97
C PHE A 70 -9.48 9.92 -11.50
N SER A 71 -8.87 10.86 -10.78
CA SER A 71 -9.56 12.08 -10.31
C SER A 71 -9.95 12.99 -11.47
N ARG A 72 -9.14 13.01 -12.54
CA ARG A 72 -9.42 13.78 -13.75
C ARG A 72 -10.32 13.05 -14.73
N GLY A 73 -10.50 11.73 -14.55
CA GLY A 73 -11.20 10.86 -15.49
C GLY A 73 -10.50 10.71 -16.85
N VAL A 74 -9.25 11.17 -16.97
CA VAL A 74 -8.47 11.16 -18.21
C VAL A 74 -7.00 10.86 -17.90
N GLY A 75 -6.33 10.17 -18.82
CA GLY A 75 -4.92 9.81 -18.68
C GLY A 75 -4.64 8.37 -19.05
N PHE A 76 -3.37 7.97 -18.93
CA PHE A 76 -2.91 6.64 -19.30
C PHE A 76 -3.56 5.56 -18.44
N TRP A 77 -3.72 5.81 -17.14
CA TRP A 77 -4.18 4.82 -16.18
C TRP A 77 -5.71 4.66 -16.14
N VAL A 78 -6.47 5.59 -16.72
CA VAL A 78 -7.94 5.48 -16.84
C VAL A 78 -8.33 4.78 -18.14
N ALA A 79 -7.46 4.84 -19.17
CA ALA A 79 -7.69 4.16 -20.43
C ALA A 79 -7.86 2.63 -20.23
N PRO A 80 -8.66 1.93 -21.05
CA PRO A 80 -8.93 0.51 -20.84
C PRO A 80 -7.68 -0.36 -21.03
N HIS A 81 -7.21 -0.99 -19.94
CA HIS A 81 -6.09 -1.93 -19.97
C HIS A 81 -6.48 -3.27 -19.32
N PRO A 82 -7.27 -4.14 -19.97
CA PRO A 82 -7.87 -5.32 -19.34
C PRO A 82 -6.84 -6.36 -18.88
N ARG A 83 -5.69 -6.47 -19.55
CA ARG A 83 -4.59 -7.37 -19.14
C ARG A 83 -3.87 -6.85 -17.91
N LEU A 84 -3.57 -5.55 -17.89
CA LEU A 84 -2.97 -4.89 -16.74
C LEU A 84 -3.89 -4.96 -15.52
N GLY A 85 -5.20 -4.74 -15.72
CA GLY A 85 -6.19 -4.88 -14.67
C GLY A 85 -6.22 -6.28 -14.05
N LEU A 86 -6.26 -7.31 -14.90
CA LEU A 86 -6.22 -8.69 -14.46
C LEU A 86 -4.93 -9.02 -13.70
N ALA A 87 -3.78 -8.56 -14.21
CA ALA A 87 -2.49 -8.73 -13.53
C ALA A 87 -2.48 -8.03 -12.15
N ALA A 88 -3.02 -6.82 -12.06
CA ALA A 88 -3.12 -6.08 -10.81
C ALA A 88 -4.03 -6.78 -9.78
N VAL A 89 -5.17 -7.32 -10.21
CA VAL A 89 -6.06 -8.12 -9.32
C VAL A 89 -5.34 -9.36 -8.82
N TRP A 90 -4.74 -10.16 -9.71
CA TRP A 90 -3.99 -11.35 -9.30
C TRP A 90 -2.86 -11.03 -8.33
N TRP A 91 -2.07 -10.01 -8.65
CA TRP A 91 -0.98 -9.58 -7.80
C TRP A 91 -1.48 -9.07 -6.45
N SER A 92 -2.62 -8.37 -6.40
CA SER A 92 -3.22 -7.92 -5.15
C SER A 92 -3.57 -9.09 -4.22
N TYR A 93 -4.11 -10.20 -4.75
CA TYR A 93 -4.41 -11.39 -3.96
C TYR A 93 -3.16 -12.10 -3.46
N VAL A 94 -2.16 -12.27 -4.32
CA VAL A 94 -0.87 -12.86 -3.91
C VAL A 94 -0.22 -12.02 -2.82
N TYR A 95 -0.22 -10.70 -2.98
CA TYR A 95 0.39 -9.77 -2.04
C TYR A 95 -0.34 -9.72 -0.69
N ALA A 96 -1.67 -9.63 -0.71
CA ALA A 96 -2.49 -9.69 0.50
C ALA A 96 -2.38 -11.06 1.19
N GLY A 97 -2.38 -12.16 0.42
CA GLY A 97 -2.18 -13.51 0.95
C GLY A 97 -0.84 -13.66 1.67
N ALA A 98 0.24 -13.12 1.10
CA ALA A 98 1.54 -13.09 1.76
C ALA A 98 1.50 -12.32 3.10
N MET A 99 0.72 -11.23 3.19
CA MET A 99 0.53 -10.48 4.43
C MET A 99 -0.27 -11.26 5.47
N VAL A 100 -1.30 -12.01 5.05
CA VAL A 100 -2.05 -12.91 5.93
C VAL A 100 -1.12 -13.99 6.50
N VAL A 101 -0.34 -14.67 5.64
CA VAL A 101 0.64 -15.67 6.09
C VAL A 101 1.64 -15.06 7.07
N ARG A 102 2.19 -13.88 6.74
CA ARG A 102 3.13 -13.16 7.60
C ARG A 102 2.51 -12.83 8.96
N TYR A 103 1.24 -12.42 8.99
CA TYR A 103 0.51 -12.16 10.22
C TYR A 103 0.33 -13.43 11.05
N VAL A 104 -0.16 -14.52 10.44
CA VAL A 104 -0.35 -15.81 11.12
C VAL A 104 0.96 -16.30 11.74
N VAL A 105 2.06 -16.28 10.98
CA VAL A 105 3.39 -16.68 11.49
C VAL A 105 3.85 -15.78 12.63
N ARG A 106 3.64 -14.46 12.53
CA ARG A 106 3.98 -13.52 13.61
C ARG A 106 3.17 -13.82 14.87
N MET A 107 1.87 -14.09 14.74
CA MET A 107 0.97 -14.35 15.86
C MET A 107 1.19 -15.71 16.50
N ALA A 108 1.62 -16.71 15.74
CA ALA A 108 2.02 -18.01 16.27
C ALA A 108 3.29 -17.90 17.11
N ARG A 109 4.23 -17.02 16.74
CA ARG A 109 5.52 -16.86 17.44
C ARG A 109 5.51 -15.82 18.56
N ARG A 110 4.69 -14.78 18.43
CA ARG A 110 4.65 -13.59 19.31
C ARG A 110 3.21 -13.08 19.46
N PRO A 111 2.32 -13.83 20.13
CA PRO A 111 0.90 -13.50 20.26
C PRO A 111 0.65 -12.22 21.09
N ASP A 112 1.58 -11.84 21.95
CA ASP A 112 1.61 -10.59 22.72
C ASP A 112 1.74 -9.34 21.83
N GLN A 113 2.18 -9.50 20.58
CA GLN A 113 2.49 -8.41 19.64
C GLN A 113 1.38 -8.09 18.63
N ARG A 114 0.15 -8.56 18.88
CA ARG A 114 -1.02 -8.48 17.96
C ARG A 114 -1.30 -7.10 17.38
N TRP A 115 -1.09 -6.04 18.16
CA TRP A 115 -1.51 -4.68 17.80
C TRP A 115 -0.35 -3.78 17.43
N LEU A 116 0.70 -3.76 18.26
CA LEU A 116 1.81 -2.81 18.20
C LEU A 116 3.16 -3.53 18.16
N GLY A 117 3.28 -4.63 17.41
CA GLY A 117 4.55 -5.36 17.33
C GLY A 117 4.83 -5.87 15.92
N GLY A 118 5.39 -4.97 15.09
CA GLY A 118 5.82 -5.29 13.73
C GLY A 118 4.69 -5.70 12.78
N THR A 119 3.46 -5.36 13.13
CA THR A 119 2.24 -5.49 12.33
C THR A 119 2.00 -4.26 11.44
N ILE A 120 2.64 -3.12 11.76
CA ILE A 120 2.56 -1.88 10.97
C ILE A 120 2.84 -2.16 9.47
N PRO A 121 3.94 -2.82 9.07
CA PRO A 121 4.17 -3.10 7.66
C PRO A 121 3.08 -3.98 7.05
N ILE A 122 2.56 -4.97 7.80
CA ILE A 122 1.50 -5.88 7.33
C ILE A 122 0.26 -5.08 6.94
N ILE A 123 -0.19 -4.18 7.81
CA ILE A 123 -1.38 -3.34 7.58
C ILE A 123 -1.18 -2.49 6.33
N PHE A 124 -0.04 -1.80 6.19
CA PHE A 124 0.20 -0.93 5.05
C PHE A 124 0.45 -1.69 3.74
N HIS A 125 0.99 -2.90 3.78
CA HIS A 125 1.05 -3.76 2.60
C HIS A 125 -0.35 -4.21 2.16
N THR A 126 -1.28 -4.46 3.10
CA THR A 126 -2.69 -4.71 2.79
C THR A 126 -3.37 -3.47 2.19
N VAL A 127 -3.05 -2.26 2.64
CA VAL A 127 -3.52 -1.00 2.01
C VAL A 127 -3.04 -0.89 0.56
N VAL A 128 -1.76 -1.20 0.30
CA VAL A 128 -1.22 -1.24 -1.07
C VAL A 128 -1.89 -2.35 -1.91
N ALA A 129 -2.18 -3.51 -1.31
CA ALA A 129 -2.95 -4.56 -1.98
C ALA A 129 -4.37 -4.08 -2.35
N ALA A 130 -5.06 -3.39 -1.44
CA ALA A 130 -6.39 -2.83 -1.68
C ALA A 130 -6.37 -1.81 -2.82
N PHE A 131 -5.37 -0.93 -2.88
CA PHE A 131 -5.18 -0.01 -4.00
C PHE A 131 -5.08 -0.74 -5.34
N GLN A 132 -4.22 -1.77 -5.41
CA GLN A 132 -4.01 -2.56 -6.63
C GLN A 132 -5.28 -3.32 -7.04
N TRP A 133 -6.03 -3.83 -6.08
CA TRP A 133 -7.31 -4.49 -6.32
C TRP A 133 -8.34 -3.51 -6.88
N THR A 134 -8.52 -2.33 -6.26
CA THR A 134 -9.47 -1.31 -6.74
C THR A 134 -9.12 -0.85 -8.16
N PHE A 135 -7.84 -0.55 -8.41
CA PHE A 135 -7.33 -0.21 -9.74
C PHE A 135 -7.58 -1.35 -10.75
N GLY A 136 -7.26 -2.58 -10.37
CA GLY A 136 -7.41 -3.74 -11.26
C GLY A 136 -8.86 -4.04 -11.60
N MET A 137 -9.75 -3.98 -10.60
CA MET A 137 -11.18 -4.21 -10.78
C MET A 137 -11.83 -3.18 -11.69
N TYR A 138 -11.40 -1.91 -11.65
CA TYR A 138 -11.86 -0.90 -12.61
C TYR A 138 -11.65 -1.35 -14.06
N HIS A 139 -10.47 -1.85 -14.39
CA HIS A 139 -10.16 -2.30 -15.76
C HIS A 139 -10.76 -3.66 -16.14
N VAL A 140 -11.09 -4.52 -15.17
CA VAL A 140 -11.74 -5.81 -15.43
C VAL A 140 -13.25 -5.65 -15.61
N THR A 141 -13.87 -4.78 -14.80
CA THR A 141 -15.33 -4.54 -14.81
C THR A 141 -15.76 -3.50 -15.84
N GLY A 142 -14.87 -2.58 -16.22
CA GLY A 142 -15.12 -1.60 -17.28
C GLY A 142 -14.94 -2.15 -18.70
N ARG A 143 -14.87 -3.48 -18.88
CA ARG A 143 -14.99 -4.11 -20.19
C ARG A 143 -16.38 -3.93 -20.78
#